data_AF-A0A9D3YMJ3-F1
#
_entry.id   AF-A0A9D3YMJ3-F1
#
_cell.length_a   1.000
_cell.length_b   1.000
_cell.length_c   1.000
_cell.angle_alpha   90.00
_cell.angle_beta   90.00
_cell.angle_gamma   90.00
#
_symmetry.space_group_name_H-M   'P 1'
#
loop_
_entity.id
_entity.type
_entity.pdbx_description
1 polymer ?
#
loop_
_entity_poly.entity_id
_entity_poly.type
_entity_poly.pdbx_seq_one_letter_code
_entity_poly.pdbx_strand_id
1 'polypeptide(L)'
;MKPKKIRLGDLSPVTTLDLYHGTDNLEAVRGISINNFDSRTSGKNMTRFGDGAYFATDAKYSHEYTKGPHRFMFQAKVLVGEATEGKPEYRRPPSRPGMDHELYDSCVDVLKNPRTYVLFEKAQCYPEFIIHYHSIGDLKNTPAQDATELTSCCLL
;
A
#
# COMPACT_ATOMS: atom_id res chain seq x y z
N MET A 1 -13.34 -3.52 -6.53
CA MET A 1 -13.87 -2.87 -5.32
C MET A 1 -14.58 -1.59 -5.71
N LYS A 2 -15.71 -1.21 -5.09
CA LYS A 2 -16.37 0.08 -5.38
C LYS A 2 -15.73 1.19 -4.52
N PRO A 3 -15.33 2.34 -5.11
CA PRO A 3 -14.74 3.43 -4.34
C PRO A 3 -15.72 4.01 -3.31
N LYS A 4 -15.21 4.27 -2.11
CA LYS A 4 -15.93 5.03 -1.07
C LYS A 4 -15.51 6.50 -1.17
N LYS A 5 -16.41 7.41 -0.83
CA LYS A 5 -16.15 8.86 -0.86
C LYS A 5 -16.27 9.40 0.56
N ILE A 6 -15.20 9.98 1.10
CA ILE A 6 -15.21 10.60 2.44
C ILE A 6 -15.51 12.10 2.27
N ARG A 7 -16.41 12.65 3.09
CA ARG A 7 -16.72 14.09 3.14
C ARG A 7 -16.09 14.70 4.39
N LEU A 8 -15.33 15.77 4.22
CA LEU A 8 -14.87 16.61 5.33
C LEU A 8 -15.49 18.01 5.13
N GLY A 9 -16.66 18.25 5.73
CA GLY A 9 -17.41 19.50 5.54
C GLY A 9 -17.87 19.73 4.09
N ASP A 10 -17.74 20.97 3.60
CA ASP A 10 -18.13 21.41 2.26
C ASP A 10 -17.10 21.05 1.16
N LEU A 11 -16.04 20.34 1.51
CA LEU A 11 -15.03 19.90 0.55
C LEU A 11 -15.56 18.78 -0.35
N SER A 12 -15.15 18.80 -1.61
CA SER A 12 -15.46 17.74 -2.57
C SER A 12 -15.03 16.38 -2.00
N PRO A 13 -15.87 15.34 -2.09
CA PRO A 13 -15.53 14.06 -1.48
C PRO A 13 -14.28 13.45 -2.14
N VAL A 14 -13.28 13.14 -1.33
CA VAL A 14 -12.05 12.48 -1.80
C VAL A 14 -12.33 10.99 -1.99
N THR A 15 -11.86 10.43 -3.12
CA THR A 15 -11.98 9.00 -3.40
C THR A 15 -11.06 8.20 -2.48
N THR A 16 -11.64 7.20 -1.82
CA THR A 16 -10.95 6.28 -0.91
C THR A 16 -11.12 4.83 -1.39
N LEU A 17 -10.03 4.06 -1.35
CA LEU A 17 -10.00 2.65 -1.69
C LEU A 17 -9.40 1.84 -0.53
N ASP A 18 -9.90 0.61 -0.35
CA ASP A 18 -9.23 -0.39 0.48
C ASP A 18 -8.24 -1.13 -0.44
N LEU A 19 -6.92 -0.96 -0.24
CA LEU A 19 -5.86 -1.47 -1.11
C LEU A 19 -4.88 -2.36 -0.35
N TYR A 20 -4.07 -3.14 -1.06
CA TYR A 20 -3.17 -4.15 -0.49
C TYR A 20 -1.69 -3.77 -0.62
N HIS A 21 -0.89 -4.01 0.41
CA HIS A 21 0.57 -3.78 0.39
C HIS A 21 1.29 -5.03 0.90
N GLY A 22 2.03 -5.72 0.02
CA GLY A 22 2.85 -6.88 0.40
C GLY A 22 4.09 -6.46 1.17
N THR A 23 4.46 -7.22 2.20
CA THR A 23 5.62 -6.92 3.03
C THR A 23 6.50 -8.14 3.21
N ASP A 24 7.82 -7.93 3.14
CA ASP A 24 8.81 -9.01 3.04
C ASP A 24 9.14 -9.69 4.39
N ASN A 25 8.99 -9.00 5.53
CA ASN A 25 9.38 -9.53 6.84
C ASN A 25 8.65 -8.83 8.01
N LEU A 26 8.76 -9.42 9.20
CA LEU A 26 8.09 -8.95 10.43
C LEU A 26 8.60 -7.58 10.91
N GLU A 27 9.87 -7.24 10.69
CA GLU A 27 10.42 -5.94 11.08
C GLU A 27 9.83 -4.80 10.23
N ALA A 28 9.62 -5.03 8.94
CA ALA A 28 8.90 -4.09 8.08
C ALA A 28 7.43 -3.95 8.49
N VAL A 29 6.77 -5.04 8.89
CA VAL A 29 5.41 -4.97 9.47
C VAL A 29 5.38 -4.10 10.71
N ARG A 30 6.27 -4.33 11.68
CA ARG A 30 6.39 -3.51 12.89
C ARG A 30 6.66 -2.03 12.56
N GLY A 31 7.58 -1.78 11.63
CA GLY A 31 7.92 -0.44 11.18
C GLY A 31 6.72 0.31 10.61
N ILE A 32 5.94 -0.33 9.74
CA ILE A 32 4.72 0.23 9.13
C ILE A 32 3.63 0.43 10.19
N SER A 33 3.43 -0.52 11.11
CA SER A 33 2.42 -0.40 12.16
C SER A 33 2.68 0.79 13.10
N ILE A 34 3.95 1.10 13.37
CA ILE A 34 4.33 2.21 14.26
C ILE A 34 4.38 3.55 13.50
N ASN A 35 4.95 3.55 12.30
CA ASN A 35 5.35 4.79 11.61
C ASN A 35 4.55 5.08 10.34
N ASN A 36 3.57 4.23 10.01
CA ASN A 36 2.83 4.22 8.75
C ASN A 36 3.74 3.84 7.55
N PHE A 37 3.19 3.83 6.34
CA PHE A 37 3.93 3.56 5.11
C PHE A 37 4.86 4.74 4.78
N ASP A 38 6.17 4.47 4.76
CA ASP A 38 7.19 5.45 4.37
C ASP A 38 8.13 4.83 3.32
N SER A 39 7.98 5.25 2.06
CA SER A 39 8.81 4.72 0.98
C SER A 39 10.28 5.10 1.12
N ARG A 40 10.61 6.14 1.89
CA ARG A 40 12.00 6.60 2.09
C ARG A 40 12.82 5.64 2.95
N THR A 41 12.15 4.83 3.77
CA THR A 41 12.77 3.77 4.58
C THR A 41 12.81 2.43 3.84
N SER A 42 12.07 2.32 2.74
CA SER A 42 12.04 1.14 1.88
C SER A 42 13.26 1.16 0.96
N GLY A 43 13.95 0.03 0.79
CA GLY A 43 15.10 -0.06 -0.13
C GLY A 43 14.73 0.43 -1.55
N LYS A 44 15.68 1.01 -2.29
CA LYS A 44 15.50 1.69 -3.60
C LYS A 44 15.12 0.74 -4.77
N ASN A 45 14.13 -0.12 -4.58
CA ASN A 45 13.69 -1.07 -5.59
C ASN A 45 12.58 -0.45 -6.45
N MET A 46 12.87 -0.29 -7.74
CA MET A 46 11.91 -0.18 -8.85
C MET A 46 10.77 0.86 -8.69
N THR A 47 11.11 2.14 -8.72
CA THR A 47 10.14 3.25 -8.71
C THR A 47 9.47 3.45 -10.07
N ARG A 48 8.90 2.42 -10.73
CA ARG A 48 8.39 2.55 -12.12
C ARG A 48 7.36 3.65 -12.33
N PHE A 49 6.56 3.93 -11.31
CA PHE A 49 5.45 4.88 -11.36
C PHE A 49 5.63 6.02 -10.34
N GLY A 50 6.84 6.18 -9.81
CA GLY A 50 7.21 7.22 -8.84
C GLY A 50 7.88 6.67 -7.59
N ASP A 51 8.55 7.57 -6.87
CA ASP A 51 9.21 7.34 -5.59
C ASP A 51 8.22 7.56 -4.43
N GLY A 52 7.34 6.58 -4.23
CA GLY A 52 6.28 6.60 -3.23
C GLY A 52 5.96 5.20 -2.70
N ALA A 53 4.98 5.10 -1.81
CA ALA A 53 4.49 3.83 -1.29
C ALA A 53 3.52 3.19 -2.31
N TYR A 54 3.74 1.91 -2.63
CA TYR A 54 2.99 1.18 -3.65
C TYR A 54 1.87 0.34 -3.03
N PHE A 55 0.68 0.40 -3.61
CA PHE A 55 -0.49 -0.36 -3.18
C PHE A 55 -1.17 -1.00 -4.37
N ALA A 56 -1.58 -2.26 -4.24
CA ALA A 56 -2.31 -2.98 -5.26
C ALA A 56 -3.82 -2.94 -5.03
N THR A 57 -4.59 -2.99 -6.12
CA THR A 57 -6.05 -3.16 -6.05
C THR A 57 -6.49 -4.58 -5.71
N ASP A 58 -5.58 -5.57 -5.81
CA ASP A 58 -5.88 -6.97 -5.59
C ASP A 58 -4.77 -7.66 -4.80
N ALA A 59 -5.16 -8.47 -3.82
CA ALA A 59 -4.24 -9.17 -2.92
C ALA A 59 -3.32 -10.16 -3.65
N LYS A 60 -3.78 -10.80 -4.75
CA LYS A 60 -2.97 -11.72 -5.55
C LYS A 60 -1.78 -11.00 -6.17
N TYR A 61 -1.93 -9.74 -6.56
CA TYR A 61 -0.79 -8.96 -7.07
C TYR A 61 0.16 -8.57 -5.94
N SER A 62 -0.36 -8.12 -4.79
CA SER A 62 0.50 -7.83 -3.63
C SER A 62 1.23 -9.05 -3.07
N HIS A 63 0.70 -10.26 -3.28
CA HIS A 63 1.37 -11.51 -2.90
C HIS A 63 2.76 -11.66 -3.53
N GLU A 64 2.96 -11.18 -4.76
CA GLU A 64 4.25 -11.22 -5.47
C GLU A 64 5.35 -10.43 -4.72
N TYR A 65 4.95 -9.51 -3.84
CA TYR A 65 5.82 -8.69 -2.98
C TYR A 65 5.88 -9.20 -1.53
N THR A 66 5.56 -10.48 -1.32
CA THR A 66 5.74 -11.14 -0.02
C THR A 66 6.75 -12.28 -0.15
N LYS A 67 7.44 -12.61 0.93
CA LYS A 67 8.49 -13.64 0.94
C LYS A 67 8.30 -14.62 2.08
N GLY A 68 8.93 -15.79 1.92
CA GLY A 68 8.98 -16.82 2.95
C GLY A 68 7.70 -17.67 3.06
N PRO A 69 7.73 -18.68 3.96
CA PRO A 69 6.59 -19.55 4.23
C PRO A 69 5.49 -18.80 5.01
N HIS A 70 5.87 -17.85 5.87
CA HIS A 70 4.98 -16.94 6.57
C HIS A 70 4.97 -15.58 5.86
N ARG A 71 3.83 -15.21 5.30
CA ARG A 71 3.67 -14.02 4.45
C ARG A 71 2.82 -12.99 5.15
N PHE A 72 3.20 -11.73 4.98
CA PHE A 72 2.54 -10.59 5.58
C PHE A 72 2.09 -9.61 4.51
N MET A 73 0.91 -9.06 4.69
CA MET A 73 0.33 -8.07 3.79
C MET A 73 -0.55 -7.12 4.60
N PHE A 74 -0.52 -5.84 4.30
CA PHE A 74 -1.49 -4.90 4.83
C PHE A 74 -2.69 -4.79 3.88
N GLN A 75 -3.89 -4.68 4.45
CA GLN A 75 -5.00 -3.98 3.79
C GLN A 75 -5.09 -2.58 4.41
N ALA A 76 -4.96 -1.56 3.58
CA ALA A 76 -4.93 -0.17 4.00
C ALA A 76 -6.11 0.61 3.40
N LYS A 77 -6.65 1.56 4.16
CA LYS A 77 -7.49 2.62 3.60
C LYS A 77 -6.61 3.68 2.97
N VAL A 78 -6.84 3.99 1.71
CA VAL A 78 -5.99 4.89 0.93
C VAL A 78 -6.82 5.99 0.28
N LEU A 79 -6.45 7.24 0.55
CA LEU A 79 -7.00 8.44 -0.08
C LEU A 79 -6.35 8.64 -1.45
N VAL A 80 -6.89 7.97 -2.47
CA VAL A 80 -6.32 7.99 -3.83
C VAL A 80 -6.66 9.26 -4.61
N GLY A 81 -7.73 9.97 -4.22
CA GLY A 81 -8.15 11.22 -4.84
C GLY A 81 -8.25 11.14 -6.37
N GLU A 82 -7.74 12.16 -7.04
CA GLU A 82 -7.54 12.17 -8.50
C GLU A 82 -6.15 11.64 -8.85
N ALA A 83 -6.11 10.65 -9.72
CA ALA A 83 -4.88 9.98 -10.12
C ALA A 83 -4.42 10.37 -11.53
N THR A 84 -3.13 10.25 -11.77
CA THR A 84 -2.49 10.34 -13.09
C THR A 84 -1.57 9.15 -13.33
N GLU A 85 -1.19 8.87 -14.58
CA GLU A 85 -0.15 7.87 -14.85
C GLU A 85 1.18 8.30 -14.23
N GLY A 86 1.82 7.37 -13.53
CA GLY A 86 3.08 7.62 -12.84
C GLY A 86 4.29 7.52 -13.77
N LYS A 87 5.39 8.14 -13.37
CA LYS A 87 6.67 8.07 -14.06
C LYS A 87 7.82 7.88 -13.07
N PRO A 88 8.94 7.26 -13.48
CA PRO A 88 10.03 6.97 -12.56
C PRO A 88 10.67 8.17 -11.87
N GLU A 89 10.66 9.32 -12.52
CA GLU A 89 11.22 10.58 -12.02
C GLU A 89 10.33 11.29 -10.99
N TYR A 90 9.08 10.87 -10.81
CA TYR A 90 8.16 11.54 -9.90
C TYR A 90 8.52 11.27 -8.43
N ARG A 91 8.79 12.34 -7.69
CA ARG A 91 8.94 12.35 -6.22
C ARG A 91 7.69 12.88 -5.49
N ARG A 92 6.73 13.37 -6.28
CA ARG A 92 5.39 13.81 -5.90
C ARG A 92 4.53 13.75 -7.17
N PRO A 93 3.20 13.74 -7.07
CA PRO A 93 2.35 13.81 -8.25
C PRO A 93 2.60 15.11 -9.05
N PRO A 94 2.46 15.08 -10.38
CA PRO A 94 2.58 16.27 -11.22
C PRO A 94 1.39 17.23 -11.03
N SER A 95 1.54 18.48 -11.49
CA SER A 95 0.43 19.45 -11.54
C SER A 95 -0.63 19.02 -12.54
N ARG A 96 -1.89 19.41 -12.27
CA ARG A 96 -3.03 19.16 -13.14
C ARG A 96 -2.96 20.08 -14.37
N PRO A 97 -3.34 19.60 -15.58
CA PRO A 97 -3.32 20.42 -16.78
C PRO A 97 -4.16 21.70 -16.60
N GLY A 98 -3.54 22.86 -16.80
CA GLY A 98 -4.20 24.17 -16.65
C GLY A 98 -4.35 24.67 -15.20
N MET A 99 -3.81 23.95 -14.21
CA MET A 99 -3.84 24.34 -12.80
C MET A 99 -2.45 24.14 -12.16
N ASP A 100 -1.53 25.09 -12.39
CA ASP A 100 -0.12 24.96 -12.00
C ASP A 100 0.11 24.74 -10.50
N HIS A 101 -0.83 25.19 -9.67
CA HIS A 101 -0.77 25.08 -8.21
C HIS A 101 -1.52 23.87 -7.63
N GLU A 102 -2.23 23.11 -8.45
CA GLU A 102 -2.98 21.93 -8.00
C GLU A 102 -2.29 20.66 -8.50
N LEU A 103 -1.91 19.78 -7.58
CA LEU A 103 -1.33 18.48 -7.92
C LEU A 103 -2.43 17.42 -8.05
N TYR A 104 -2.12 16.34 -8.76
CA TYR A 104 -2.85 15.09 -8.55
C TYR A 104 -2.60 14.57 -7.13
N ASP A 105 -3.45 13.66 -6.66
CA ASP A 105 -3.36 13.09 -5.32
C ASP A 105 -2.53 11.81 -5.29
N SER A 106 -2.51 11.07 -6.40
CA SER A 106 -1.79 9.81 -6.53
C SER A 106 -1.30 9.55 -7.96
N CYS A 107 -0.41 8.58 -8.11
CA CYS A 107 0.00 8.04 -9.41
C CYS A 107 -0.48 6.60 -9.59
N VAL A 108 -0.74 6.17 -10.82
CA VAL A 108 -1.15 4.80 -11.17
C VAL A 108 -0.31 4.22 -12.30
N ASP A 109 -0.40 2.90 -12.48
CA ASP A 109 0.20 2.20 -13.62
C ASP A 109 -0.52 2.54 -14.94
N VAL A 110 -1.85 2.60 -14.93
CA VAL A 110 -2.69 2.99 -16.06
C VAL A 110 -3.99 3.63 -15.55
N LEU A 111 -4.49 4.66 -16.23
CA LEU A 111 -5.72 5.35 -15.80
C LEU A 111 -6.97 4.46 -15.85
N LYS A 112 -7.05 3.60 -16.86
CA LYS A 112 -8.19 2.71 -17.06
C LYS A 112 -7.98 1.41 -16.29
N ASN A 113 -8.75 1.23 -15.21
CA ASN A 113 -8.69 0.05 -14.34
C ASN A 113 -7.27 -0.18 -13.77
N PRO A 114 -6.77 0.77 -12.96
CA PRO A 114 -5.43 0.69 -12.37
C PRO A 114 -5.28 -0.57 -11.53
N ARG A 115 -4.09 -1.19 -11.58
CA ARG A 115 -3.73 -2.30 -10.68
C ARG A 115 -2.87 -1.83 -9.52
N THR A 116 -2.17 -0.71 -9.70
CA THR A 116 -1.23 -0.15 -8.73
C THR A 116 -1.50 1.33 -8.52
N TYR A 117 -1.49 1.75 -7.26
CA TYR A 117 -1.45 3.15 -6.84
C TYR A 117 -0.14 3.44 -6.13
N VAL A 118 0.42 4.62 -6.39
CA VAL A 118 1.63 5.15 -5.74
C VAL A 118 1.28 6.42 -4.99
N LEU A 119 1.54 6.41 -3.69
CA LEU A 119 1.19 7.48 -2.76
C LEU A 119 2.48 8.10 -2.23
N PHE A 120 2.53 9.43 -2.22
CA PHE A 120 3.74 10.17 -1.89
C PHE A 120 3.67 10.80 -0.49
N GLU A 121 2.48 10.86 0.11
CA GLU A 121 2.26 11.39 1.44
C GLU A 121 1.71 10.30 2.38
N LYS A 122 2.39 10.07 3.50
CA LYS A 122 2.05 9.01 4.46
C LYS A 122 0.67 9.21 5.09
N ALA A 123 0.24 10.47 5.24
CA ALA A 123 -1.07 10.80 5.80
C ALA A 123 -2.25 10.36 4.89
N GLN A 124 -1.99 10.02 3.62
CA GLN A 124 -3.01 9.49 2.70
C GLN A 124 -3.34 8.01 2.96
N CYS A 125 -2.55 7.32 3.78
CA CYS A 125 -2.66 5.88 3.99
C CYS A 125 -2.91 5.57 5.47
N TYR A 126 -3.80 4.61 5.73
CA TYR A 126 -4.03 4.07 7.06
C TYR A 126 -3.94 2.54 7.00
N PRO A 127 -2.90 1.91 7.58
CA PRO A 127 -2.77 0.46 7.64
C PRO A 127 -3.83 -0.11 8.61
N GLU A 128 -4.98 -0.50 8.06
CA GLU A 128 -6.14 -0.89 8.87
C GLU A 128 -6.04 -2.33 9.37
N PHE A 129 -5.52 -3.23 8.54
CA PHE A 129 -5.38 -4.65 8.89
C PHE A 129 -4.04 -5.21 8.46
N ILE A 130 -3.50 -6.11 9.30
CA ILE A 130 -2.40 -7.02 8.94
C ILE A 130 -3.01 -8.38 8.60
N ILE A 131 -2.70 -8.89 7.41
CA ILE A 131 -3.07 -10.21 6.94
C ILE A 131 -1.82 -11.08 6.99
N HIS A 132 -1.85 -12.08 7.86
CA HIS A 132 -0.83 -13.13 7.94
C HIS A 132 -1.37 -14.42 7.34
N TYR A 133 -0.61 -15.02 6.42
CA TYR A 133 -1.01 -16.23 5.71
C TYR A 133 0.21 -17.03 5.25
N HIS A 134 -0.02 -18.27 4.82
CA HIS A 134 1.01 -19.16 4.30
C HIS A 134 0.42 -20.04 3.19
N SER A 135 1.25 -20.56 2.28
CA SER A 135 0.77 -21.58 1.35
C SER A 135 0.54 -22.89 2.10
N ILE A 136 -0.46 -23.67 1.69
CA ILE A 136 -0.72 -25.00 2.27
C ILE A 136 0.49 -25.93 2.09
N GLY A 137 1.26 -25.73 1.01
CA GLY A 137 2.49 -26.48 0.76
C GLY A 137 3.64 -26.15 1.73
N ASP A 138 3.69 -24.92 2.24
CA ASP A 138 4.80 -24.43 3.07
C ASP A 138 4.74 -24.99 4.49
N LEU A 139 3.54 -25.23 5.03
CA LEU A 139 3.32 -25.83 6.35
C LEU A 139 3.83 -27.27 6.48
N LYS A 140 4.04 -27.97 5.37
CA LYS A 140 4.56 -29.35 5.40
C LYS A 140 6.06 -29.41 5.72
N ASN A 141 6.75 -28.26 5.68
CA ASN A 141 8.19 -28.15 5.83
C ASN A 141 8.63 -27.29 7.04
N THR A 142 7.71 -26.75 7.84
CA THR A 142 8.04 -25.91 9.01
C THR A 142 7.90 -26.65 10.35
N PRO A 143 8.94 -26.66 11.21
CA PRO A 143 8.84 -27.16 12.59
C PRO A 143 7.84 -26.33 13.42
N ALA A 144 7.17 -26.98 14.38
CA ALA A 144 6.00 -26.47 15.10
C ALA A 144 6.22 -25.31 16.11
N GLN A 145 7.26 -24.48 15.99
CA GLN A 145 7.62 -23.52 17.05
C GLN A 145 7.23 -22.03 16.82
N ASP A 146 6.88 -21.61 15.59
CA ASP A 146 6.74 -20.16 15.28
C ASP A 146 5.34 -19.56 15.47
N ALA A 147 4.34 -20.35 15.87
CA ALA A 147 2.94 -19.88 15.96
C ALA A 147 2.69 -18.89 17.14
N THR A 148 3.58 -18.81 18.12
CA THR A 148 3.33 -18.13 19.40
C THR A 148 3.67 -16.63 19.38
N GLU A 149 4.60 -16.17 18.53
CA GLU A 149 4.98 -14.73 18.45
C GLU A 149 3.99 -13.88 17.65
N LEU A 150 3.20 -14.50 16.77
CA LEU A 150 2.31 -13.80 15.83
C LEU A 150 1.05 -13.24 16.49
N THR A 151 0.52 -13.91 17.50
CA THR A 151 -0.68 -13.49 18.23
C THR A 151 -0.47 -12.16 18.97
N SER A 152 0.77 -11.80 19.30
CA SER A 152 1.07 -10.55 20.01
C SER A 152 1.04 -9.30 19.13
N CYS A 153 1.13 -9.43 17.79
CA CYS A 153 1.06 -8.28 16.87
C CYS A 153 -0.37 -7.97 16.39
N CYS A 154 -1.33 -8.90 16.56
CA CYS A 154 -2.73 -8.71 16.18
C CYS A 154 -3.62 -8.19 17.32
N LEU A 155 -3.06 -7.94 18.51
CA LEU A 155 -3.75 -7.39 19.68
C LEU A 155 -3.14 -6.03 20.04
N LEU A 156 -3.40 -5.03 19.22
CA LEU A 156 -3.45 -3.63 19.64
C LEU A 156 -4.86 -3.11 19.36
#